data_AF-A0A932A365-F1
#
_entry.id   AF-A0A932A365-F1
#
_cell.length_a   1.000
_cell.length_b   1.000
_cell.length_c   1.000
_cell.angle_alpha   90.00
_cell.angle_beta   90.00
_cell.angle_gamma   90.00
#
_symmetry.space_group_name_H-M   'P 1'
#
loop_
_entity.id
_entity.type
_entity.pdbx_description
1 polymer ?
#
loop_
_entity_poly.entity_id
_entity_poly.type
_entity_poly.pdbx_seq_one_letter_code
_entity_poly.pdbx_strand_id
1 'polypeptide(L)'
;MNPPQKIWIEFSLWLELLALCLEAGLDFTSSLSELTKSNPNSLVSQRFKKLLSHVQMGKTKQEALKEFQKEWEHPTIDTFCQTTLYGWQHGISMSALLKEEASHIRMEALFQMEKEIHKKQLKLLLPLFLLILPAVMLVMLTPLLLQLLTSSF
;
A
#
# COMPACT_ATOMS: atom_id res chain seq x y z
N MET A 1 -8.60 -8.93 -5.26
CA MET A 1 -7.67 -7.90 -4.73
C MET A 1 -8.05 -7.66 -3.28
N ASN A 2 -7.11 -7.68 -2.33
CA ASN A 2 -7.42 -7.56 -0.90
C ASN A 2 -8.05 -6.18 -0.60
N PRO A 3 -9.15 -6.10 0.18
CA PRO A 3 -9.83 -4.84 0.50
C PRO A 3 -8.93 -3.72 1.07
N PRO A 4 -7.89 -3.97 1.89
CA PRO A 4 -7.03 -2.89 2.40
C PRO A 4 -6.19 -2.17 1.34
N GLN A 5 -5.80 -2.83 0.24
CA GLN A 5 -4.88 -2.22 -0.75
C GLN A 5 -5.56 -1.16 -1.62
N LYS A 6 -6.87 -1.30 -1.88
CA LYS A 6 -7.61 -0.36 -2.75
C LYS A 6 -7.61 1.05 -2.18
N ILE A 7 -7.70 1.19 -0.86
CA ILE A 7 -7.75 2.48 -0.17
C ILE A 7 -6.43 3.24 -0.32
N TRP A 8 -5.27 2.56 -0.27
CA TRP A 8 -3.96 3.20 -0.38
C TRP A 8 -3.65 3.68 -1.80
N ILE A 9 -4.04 2.91 -2.80
CA ILE A 9 -3.95 3.34 -4.20
C ILE A 9 -4.84 4.56 -4.42
N GLU A 10 -6.06 4.53 -3.91
CA GLU A 10 -6.96 5.68 -3.96
C GLU A 10 -6.36 6.89 -3.24
N PHE A 11 -5.85 6.72 -2.01
CA PHE A 11 -5.19 7.79 -1.27
C PHE A 11 -4.00 8.39 -2.04
N SER A 12 -3.17 7.57 -2.68
CA SER A 12 -2.08 8.06 -3.53
C SER A 12 -2.60 8.95 -4.68
N LEU A 13 -3.70 8.57 -5.33
CA LEU A 13 -4.34 9.38 -6.36
C LEU A 13 -4.85 10.72 -5.81
N TRP A 14 -5.41 10.72 -4.59
CA TRP A 14 -5.83 11.96 -3.93
C TRP A 14 -4.65 12.91 -3.70
N LEU A 15 -3.48 12.40 -3.29
CA LEU A 15 -2.29 13.23 -3.11
C LEU A 15 -1.80 13.81 -4.44
N GLU A 16 -1.87 13.05 -5.54
CA GLU A 16 -1.53 13.56 -6.88
C GLU A 16 -2.48 14.66 -7.33
N LEU A 17 -3.78 14.48 -7.13
CA LEU A 17 -4.79 15.49 -7.46
C LEU A 17 -4.59 16.75 -6.61
N LEU A 18 -4.28 16.60 -5.32
CA LEU A 18 -3.93 17.73 -4.45
C LEU A 18 -2.70 18.46 -4.96
N ALA A 19 -1.64 17.74 -5.33
CA ALA A 19 -0.44 18.33 -5.91
C ALA A 19 -0.75 19.10 -7.20
N LEU A 20 -1.62 18.58 -8.06
CA LEU A 20 -2.06 19.24 -9.28
C LEU A 20 -2.81 20.54 -8.99
N CYS A 21 -3.72 20.56 -8.00
CA CYS A 21 -4.40 21.78 -7.57
C CYS A 21 -3.43 22.83 -7.01
N LEU A 22 -2.44 22.39 -6.23
CA LEU A 22 -1.40 23.28 -5.70
C LEU A 22 -0.55 23.90 -6.82
N GLU A 23 -0.20 23.12 -7.85
CA GLU A 23 0.52 23.62 -9.04
C GLU A 23 -0.32 24.59 -9.87
N ALA A 24 -1.64 24.43 -9.85
CA ALA A 24 -2.57 25.38 -10.43
C ALA A 24 -2.74 26.67 -9.60
N GLY A 25 -2.02 26.81 -8.48
CA GLY A 25 -2.00 28.01 -7.66
C GLY A 25 -3.04 28.06 -6.54
N LEU A 26 -3.77 26.96 -6.30
CA LEU A 26 -4.66 26.87 -5.14
C LEU A 26 -3.83 26.62 -3.86
N ASP A 27 -4.32 27.11 -2.73
CA ASP A 27 -3.79 26.70 -1.43
C ASP A 27 -4.23 25.27 -1.07
N PHE A 28 -3.57 24.67 -0.08
CA PHE A 28 -3.83 23.29 0.35
C PHE A 28 -5.28 23.08 0.84
N THR A 29 -5.80 24.03 1.61
CA THR A 29 -7.15 23.95 2.19
C THR A 29 -8.25 24.08 1.14
N SER A 30 -8.06 24.96 0.18
CA SER A 30 -8.95 25.20 -0.96
C SER A 30 -8.91 24.02 -1.92
N SER A 31 -7.73 23.46 -2.17
CA SER A 31 -7.55 22.23 -2.96
C SER A 31 -8.29 21.05 -2.34
N LEU A 32 -8.16 20.84 -1.03
CA LEU A 32 -8.92 19.81 -0.30
C LEU A 32 -10.43 20.05 -0.38
N SER A 33 -10.87 21.30 -0.18
CA SER A 33 -12.28 21.67 -0.27
C SER A 33 -12.86 21.35 -1.64
N GLU A 34 -12.12 21.65 -2.72
CA GLU A 34 -12.58 21.39 -4.09
C GLU A 34 -12.64 19.89 -4.41
N LEU A 35 -11.59 19.15 -4.07
CA LEU A 35 -11.54 17.70 -4.34
C LEU A 35 -12.58 16.92 -3.55
N THR A 36 -12.82 17.30 -2.28
CA THR A 36 -13.83 16.65 -1.44
C THR A 36 -15.27 16.90 -1.89
N LYS A 37 -15.52 17.98 -2.65
CA LYS A 37 -16.81 18.22 -3.33
C LYS A 37 -16.94 17.36 -4.58
N SER A 38 -15.88 17.27 -5.39
CA SER A 38 -15.88 16.53 -6.66
C SER A 38 -16.10 15.02 -6.45
N ASN A 39 -15.53 14.46 -5.38
CA ASN A 39 -15.67 13.04 -5.08
C ASN A 39 -16.14 12.80 -3.62
N PRO A 40 -17.45 12.88 -3.33
CA PRO A 40 -17.95 12.88 -1.96
C PRO A 40 -18.05 11.49 -1.31
N ASN A 41 -18.10 10.41 -2.10
CA ASN A 41 -18.47 9.07 -1.62
C ASN A 41 -17.27 8.20 -1.17
N SER A 42 -16.05 8.65 -1.43
CA SER A 42 -14.83 7.95 -1.01
C SER A 42 -14.61 8.02 0.50
N LEU A 43 -14.10 6.95 1.11
CA LEU A 43 -13.61 6.98 2.50
C LEU A 43 -12.51 8.03 2.67
N VAL A 44 -11.61 8.16 1.69
CA VAL A 44 -10.53 9.15 1.70
C VAL A 44 -11.09 10.57 1.73
N SER A 45 -12.13 10.81 0.93
CA SER A 45 -12.86 12.09 0.93
C SER A 45 -13.47 12.40 2.30
N GLN A 46 -14.14 11.43 2.92
CA GLN A 46 -14.73 11.62 4.26
C GLN A 46 -13.67 11.96 5.31
N ARG A 47 -12.51 11.30 5.26
CA ARG A 47 -11.37 11.60 6.15
C ARG A 47 -10.84 13.01 5.90
N PHE A 48 -10.62 13.40 4.64
CA PHE A 48 -10.15 14.75 4.32
C PHE A 48 -11.16 15.85 4.65
N LYS A 49 -12.47 15.58 4.53
CA LYS A 49 -13.52 16.51 4.99
C LYS A 49 -13.41 16.78 6.49
N LYS A 50 -13.13 15.75 7.28
CA LYS A 50 -12.90 15.94 8.72
C LYS A 50 -11.64 16.74 9.01
N LEU A 51 -10.53 16.46 8.32
CA LEU A 51 -9.31 17.27 8.42
C LEU A 51 -9.62 18.75 8.12
N LEU A 52 -10.35 19.02 7.04
CA LEU A 52 -10.77 20.38 6.67
C LEU A 52 -11.66 21.00 7.76
N SER A 53 -12.59 20.23 8.34
CA SER A 53 -13.46 20.73 9.42
C SER A 53 -12.66 21.16 10.65
N HIS A 54 -11.59 20.43 11.01
CA HIS A 54 -10.72 20.81 12.12
C HIS A 54 -10.00 22.13 11.86
N VAL A 55 -9.50 22.34 10.64
CA VAL A 55 -8.87 23.60 10.25
C VAL A 55 -9.90 24.74 10.26
N GLN A 56 -11.12 24.51 9.78
CA GLN A 56 -12.22 25.50 9.79
C GLN A 56 -12.68 25.86 11.20
N MET A 57 -12.56 24.94 12.16
CA MET A 57 -12.83 25.18 13.58
C MET A 57 -11.71 25.98 14.29
N GLY A 58 -10.69 26.43 13.56
CA GLY A 58 -9.60 27.24 14.10
C GLY A 58 -8.47 26.44 14.74
N LYS A 59 -8.45 25.10 14.60
CA LYS A 59 -7.29 24.30 15.05
C LYS A 59 -6.07 24.64 14.22
N THR A 60 -4.90 24.59 14.85
CA THR A 60 -3.64 24.74 14.11
C THR A 60 -3.46 23.57 13.14
N LYS A 61 -2.69 23.79 12.07
CA LYS A 61 -2.37 22.75 11.09
C LYS A 61 -1.79 21.49 11.75
N GLN A 62 -0.94 21.67 12.76
CA GLN A 62 -0.32 20.58 13.51
C GLN A 62 -1.35 19.79 14.33
N GLU A 63 -2.25 20.47 15.03
CA GLU A 63 -3.33 19.82 15.78
C GLU A 63 -4.30 19.07 14.86
N ALA A 64 -4.67 19.69 13.72
CA ALA A 64 -5.55 19.07 12.74
C ALA A 64 -4.94 17.79 12.16
N LEU A 65 -3.66 17.80 11.80
CA LEU A 65 -2.96 16.59 11.34
C LEU A 65 -2.82 15.53 12.44
N LYS A 66 -2.61 15.93 13.69
CA LYS A 66 -2.52 15.00 14.82
C LYS A 66 -3.85 14.30 15.09
N GLU A 67 -4.97 15.02 15.04
CA GLU A 67 -6.30 14.41 15.12
C GLU A 67 -6.58 13.52 13.90
N PHE A 68 -6.13 13.91 12.72
CA PHE A 68 -6.24 13.08 11.52
C PHE A 68 -5.47 11.76 11.63
N GLN A 69 -4.26 11.76 12.20
CA GLN A 69 -3.49 10.55 12.52
C GLN A 69 -4.25 9.64 13.49
N LYS A 70 -4.77 10.21 14.60
CA LYS A 70 -5.53 9.45 15.59
C LYS A 70 -6.79 8.83 15.00
N GLU A 71 -7.47 9.54 14.10
CA GLU A 71 -8.68 9.02 13.49
C GLU A 71 -8.42 7.95 12.42
N TRP A 72 -7.26 8.02 11.75
CA TRP A 72 -6.88 7.14 10.66
C TRP A 72 -5.52 6.50 10.95
N GLU A 73 -5.52 5.60 11.95
CA GLU A 73 -4.34 4.91 12.46
C GLU A 73 -3.72 3.96 11.41
N HIS A 74 -2.78 4.48 10.63
CA HIS A 74 -2.01 3.68 9.69
C HIS A 74 -0.63 4.31 9.42
N PRO A 75 0.45 3.51 9.27
CA PRO A 75 1.79 4.03 9.06
C PRO A 75 1.91 5.03 7.89
N THR A 76 1.22 4.77 6.78
CA THR A 76 1.17 5.68 5.63
C THR A 76 0.60 7.06 5.97
N ILE A 77 -0.40 7.12 6.84
CA ILE A 77 -0.99 8.40 7.28
C ILE A 77 -0.04 9.12 8.22
N ASP A 78 0.66 8.38 9.08
CA ASP A 78 1.67 8.94 9.96
C ASP A 78 2.79 9.61 9.17
N THR A 79 3.33 8.90 8.17
CA THR A 79 4.34 9.43 7.24
C THR A 79 3.81 10.66 6.50
N PHE A 80 2.64 10.57 5.88
CA PHE A 80 2.02 11.70 5.18
C PHE A 80 1.91 12.95 6.07
N CYS A 81 1.39 12.80 7.29
CA CYS A 81 1.22 13.93 8.22
C CYS A 81 2.56 14.52 8.66
N GLN A 82 3.58 13.68 8.91
CA GLN A 82 4.92 14.13 9.27
C GLN A 82 5.58 14.89 8.11
N THR A 83 5.57 14.33 6.90
CA THR A 83 6.11 14.95 5.68
C THR A 83 5.41 16.27 5.37
N THR A 84 4.08 16.30 5.49
CA THR A 84 3.28 17.51 5.26
C THR A 84 3.60 18.60 6.29
N LEU A 85 3.70 18.24 7.58
CA LEU A 85 4.05 19.18 8.63
C LEU A 85 5.47 19.73 8.45
N TYR A 86 6.43 18.87 8.14
CA TYR A 86 7.81 19.23 7.87
C TYR A 86 7.90 20.21 6.69
N GLY A 87 7.17 19.93 5.60
CA GLY A 87 7.10 20.79 4.43
C GLY A 87 6.56 22.18 4.75
N TRP A 88 5.50 22.28 5.56
CA TRP A 88 4.97 23.57 6.00
C TRP A 88 5.94 24.36 6.88
N GLN A 89 6.71 23.69 7.75
CA GLN A 89 7.67 24.35 8.64
C GLN A 89 8.90 24.87 7.89
N HIS A 90 9.31 24.21 6.81
CA HIS A 90 10.55 24.52 6.08
C HIS A 90 10.32 25.20 4.72
N GLY A 91 9.07 25.50 4.36
CA GLY A 91 8.74 26.17 3.10
C GLY A 91 9.04 25.33 1.85
N ILE A 92 9.07 24.01 1.99
CA ILE A 92 9.29 23.08 0.87
C ILE A 92 8.04 23.08 -0.01
N SER A 93 8.24 22.93 -1.33
CA SER A 93 7.12 22.81 -2.27
C SER A 93 6.20 21.65 -1.90
N MET A 94 4.97 21.99 -1.50
CA MET A 94 3.99 20.99 -1.07
C MET A 94 3.54 20.12 -2.25
N SER A 95 3.46 20.66 -3.47
CA SER A 95 3.13 19.84 -4.64
C SER A 95 4.18 18.78 -4.92
N ALA A 96 5.47 19.10 -4.75
CA ALA A 96 6.57 18.15 -4.91
C ALA A 96 6.51 17.05 -3.84
N LEU A 97 6.35 17.43 -2.56
CA LEU A 97 6.26 16.47 -1.46
C LEU A 97 5.07 15.51 -1.61
N LEU A 98 3.89 16.02 -2.00
CA LEU A 98 2.71 15.17 -2.20
C LEU A 98 2.88 14.20 -3.37
N LYS A 99 3.55 14.60 -4.45
CA LYS A 99 3.87 13.72 -5.58
C LYS A 99 4.86 12.62 -5.17
N GLU A 100 5.88 12.98 -4.41
CA GLU A 100 6.86 12.03 -3.88
C GLU A 100 6.17 11.01 -2.95
N GLU A 101 5.37 11.48 -2.00
CA GLU A 101 4.59 10.62 -1.10
C GLU A 101 3.63 9.71 -1.88
N ALA A 102 2.92 10.23 -2.89
CA ALA A 102 2.06 9.42 -3.75
C ALA A 102 2.84 8.31 -4.49
N SER A 103 4.06 8.61 -4.96
CA SER A 103 4.95 7.64 -5.58
C SER A 103 5.35 6.54 -4.60
N HIS A 104 5.76 6.92 -3.39
CA HIS A 104 6.12 5.97 -2.32
C HIS A 104 4.97 5.03 -1.96
N ILE A 105 3.75 5.55 -1.82
CA ILE A 105 2.58 4.74 -1.46
C ILE A 105 2.24 3.72 -2.55
N ARG A 106 2.32 4.13 -3.82
CA ARG A 106 2.11 3.20 -4.94
C ARG A 106 3.16 2.12 -4.99
N MET A 107 4.43 2.50 -4.79
CA MET A 107 5.53 1.55 -4.76
C MET A 107 5.37 0.54 -3.63
N GLU A 108 5.02 0.99 -2.43
CA GLU A 108 4.75 0.09 -1.29
C GLU A 108 3.57 -0.83 -1.58
N ALA A 109 2.49 -0.33 -2.18
CA ALA A 109 1.36 -1.16 -2.58
C ALA A 109 1.78 -2.28 -3.55
N LEU A 110 2.67 -1.99 -4.51
CA LEU A 110 3.22 -2.98 -5.43
C LEU A 110 4.11 -4.01 -4.72
N PHE A 111 5.03 -3.58 -3.85
CA PHE A 111 5.86 -4.49 -3.06
C PHE A 111 5.02 -5.45 -2.21
N GLN A 112 3.93 -4.96 -1.64
CA GLN A 112 3.02 -5.81 -0.87
C GLN A 112 2.27 -6.82 -1.75
N MET A 113 1.91 -6.44 -2.99
CA MET A 113 1.36 -7.39 -3.96
C MET A 113 2.38 -8.48 -4.33
N GLU A 114 3.63 -8.10 -4.59
CA GLU A 114 4.70 -9.04 -4.93
C GLU A 114 4.97 -10.04 -3.79
N LYS A 115 5.03 -9.57 -2.55
CA LYS A 115 5.20 -10.43 -1.36
C LYS A 115 4.13 -11.52 -1.29
N GLU A 116 2.88 -11.19 -1.60
CA GLU A 116 1.77 -12.14 -1.59
C GLU A 116 1.84 -13.15 -2.74
N ILE A 117 2.35 -12.74 -3.91
CA ILE A 117 2.58 -13.63 -5.05
C ILE A 117 3.69 -14.63 -4.73
N HIS A 118 4.82 -14.17 -4.18
CA HIS A 118 5.96 -15.03 -3.86
C HIS A 118 5.63 -16.06 -2.77
N LYS A 119 4.85 -15.70 -1.75
CA LYS A 119 4.38 -16.66 -0.74
C LYS A 119 3.55 -17.80 -1.36
N LYS A 120 2.72 -17.49 -2.37
CA LYS A 120 1.90 -18.52 -3.06
C LYS A 120 2.74 -19.42 -3.96
N GLN A 121 3.75 -18.87 -4.63
CA GLN A 121 4.64 -19.65 -5.50
C GLN A 121 5.42 -20.72 -4.71
N LEU A 122 5.94 -20.37 -3.53
CA LEU A 122 6.62 -21.34 -2.66
C LEU A 122 5.69 -22.45 -2.16
N LYS A 123 4.39 -22.14 -1.94
CA LYS A 123 3.39 -23.16 -1.55
C LYS A 123 3.10 -24.19 -2.66
N LEU A 124 3.35 -23.87 -3.93
CA LEU A 124 3.17 -24.81 -5.05
C LEU A 124 4.33 -25.80 -5.18
N LEU A 125 5.54 -25.45 -4.71
CA LEU A 125 6.70 -26.35 -4.74
C LEU A 125 6.56 -27.51 -3.76
N LEU A 126 5.91 -27.30 -2.61
CA LEU A 126 5.78 -28.32 -1.57
C LEU A 126 4.97 -29.56 -2.02
N PRO A 127 3.77 -29.45 -2.62
CA PRO A 127 3.06 -30.58 -3.22
C PRO A 127 3.85 -31.27 -4.33
N LEU A 128 4.59 -30.49 -5.13
CA LEU A 128 5.37 -31.01 -6.24
C LEU A 128 6.51 -31.91 -5.74
N PHE A 129 7.23 -31.49 -4.71
CA PHE A 129 8.24 -32.32 -4.05
C PHE A 129 7.63 -33.59 -3.44
N LEU A 130 6.48 -33.46 -2.77
CA LEU A 130 5.82 -34.60 -2.14
C LEU A 130 5.29 -35.63 -3.15
N LEU A 131 5.04 -35.26 -4.41
CA LEU A 131 4.60 -36.17 -5.46
C LEU A 131 5.75 -36.71 -6.32
N ILE A 132 6.70 -35.86 -6.71
CA ILE A 132 7.82 -36.25 -7.57
C ILE A 132 8.83 -37.11 -6.83
N LEU A 133 9.17 -36.77 -5.57
CA LEU A 133 10.15 -37.53 -4.79
C LEU A 133 9.77 -39.02 -4.65
N PRO A 134 8.56 -39.40 -4.21
CA PRO A 134 8.19 -40.82 -4.12
C PRO A 134 8.12 -41.48 -5.50
N ALA A 135 7.67 -40.77 -6.55
CA ALA A 135 7.65 -41.32 -7.91
C ALA A 135 9.06 -41.66 -8.40
N VAL A 136 10.03 -40.76 -8.18
CA VAL A 136 11.44 -40.99 -8.56
C VAL A 136 12.05 -42.11 -7.72
N MET A 137 11.77 -42.18 -6.42
CA MET A 137 12.24 -43.28 -5.57
C MET A 137 11.71 -44.64 -6.06
N LEU A 138 10.43 -44.73 -6.45
CA LEU A 138 9.86 -45.95 -7.02
C LEU A 138 10.56 -46.36 -8.32
N VAL A 139 10.77 -45.42 -9.25
CA VAL A 139 11.46 -45.71 -10.52
C VAL A 139 12.90 -46.18 -10.29
N MET A 140 13.62 -45.56 -9.35
CA MET A 140 15.00 -45.94 -9.03
C MET A 140 15.09 -47.27 -8.25
N LEU A 141 14.16 -47.57 -7.33
CA LEU A 141 14.13 -48.84 -6.61
C LEU A 141 13.72 -50.02 -7.48
N THR A 142 12.91 -49.79 -8.52
CA THR A 142 12.38 -50.84 -9.41
C THR A 142 13.47 -51.77 -9.96
N PRO A 143 14.54 -51.29 -10.63
CA PRO A 143 15.59 -52.17 -11.16
C PRO A 143 16.40 -52.85 -10.05
N LEU A 144 16.63 -52.18 -8.92
CA LEU A 144 17.36 -52.75 -7.78
C LEU A 144 16.61 -53.93 -7.17
N LEU A 145 15.29 -53.80 -6.98
CA LEU A 145 14.43 -54.87 -6.48
C LEU A 145 14.37 -56.05 -7.46
N LEU A 146 14.26 -55.77 -8.77
CA LEU A 146 14.26 -56.82 -9.80
C LEU A 146 15.59 -57.58 -9.81
N GLN A 147 16.73 -56.88 -9.71
CA GLN A 147 18.05 -57.52 -9.65
C GLN A 147 18.19 -58.44 -8.44
N LEU A 148 17.79 -57.98 -7.25
CA LEU A 148 17.84 -58.79 -6.02
C LEU A 148 16.96 -60.04 -6.13
N LEU A 149 15.77 -59.94 -6.71
CA LEU A 149 14.89 -61.09 -6.92
C LEU A 149 15.47 -62.07 -7.93
N THR A 150 16.08 -61.60 -9.02
CA THR A 150 16.70 -62.46 -10.03
C THR A 150 18.01 -63.10 -9.58
N SER A 151 18.80 -62.45 -8.73
CA SER A 151 20.08 -62.98 -8.25
C SER A 151 19.93 -63.99 -7.10
N SER A 152 18.73 -64.08 -6.52
CA SER A 152 18.41 -64.98 -5.40
C SER A 152 17.83 -66.33 -5.86
N PHE A 153 17.77 -66.57 -7.17
CA PHE A 153 17.45 -67.83 -7.83
C PHE A 153 18.64 -68.29 -8.66
#